data_AF-A0A522M2P7-F1
#
_entry.id   AF-A0A522M2P7-F1
#
_cell.length_a   1.000
_cell.length_b   1.000
_cell.length_c   1.000
_cell.angle_alpha   90.00
_cell.angle_beta   90.00
_cell.angle_gamma   90.00
#
_symmetry.space_group_name_H-M   'P 1'
#
loop_
_entity.id
_entity.type
_entity.pdbx_description
1 polymer ?
#
loop_
_entity_poly.entity_id
_entity_poly.type
_entity_poly.pdbx_seq_one_letter_code
_entity_poly.pdbx_strand_id
1 'polypeptide(L)' 'MAKIVKFQRPSLREKAEGRTLCKSGFHKWKIVTERKFDVKSGKLVTQLRCERCGETKTKLL' A
#
# COMPACT_ATOMS: atom_id res chain seq x y z
N MET A 1 29.48 -15.27 2.72
CA MET A 1 28.36 -15.64 1.81
C MET A 1 28.17 -14.52 0.80
N ALA A 2 28.35 -14.80 -0.50
CA ALA A 2 28.20 -13.80 -1.55
C ALA A 2 26.72 -13.61 -1.91
N LYS A 3 26.26 -12.36 -2.00
CA LYS A 3 24.88 -12.03 -2.39
C LYS A 3 24.83 -11.89 -3.91
N ILE A 4 24.41 -12.94 -4.62
CA ILE A 4 24.19 -12.87 -6.07
C ILE A 4 23.03 -11.91 -6.34
N VAL A 5 23.35 -10.78 -6.98
CA VAL A 5 22.35 -9.82 -7.46
C VAL A 5 22.01 -10.17 -8.89
N LYS A 6 20.73 -10.45 -9.19
CA LYS A 6 20.28 -10.74 -10.55
C LYS A 6 20.25 -9.44 -11.35
N PHE A 7 21.03 -9.37 -12.44
CA PHE A 7 21.06 -8.23 -13.37
C PHE A 7 19.94 -8.26 -14.42
N GLN A 8 19.14 -9.34 -14.46
CA GLN A 8 18.06 -9.50 -15.43
C GLN A 8 16.92 -8.52 -15.10
N ARG A 9 16.38 -7.88 -16.13
CA ARG A 9 15.21 -6.99 -15.97
C ARG A 9 14.04 -7.82 -15.43
N PRO A 10 13.38 -7.39 -14.35
CA PRO A 10 12.22 -8.10 -13.82
C PRO A 10 11.12 -8.15 -14.88
N SER A 11 10.57 -9.34 -15.06
CA SER A 11 9.50 -9.61 -16.01
C SER A 11 8.25 -8.81 -15.69
N LEU A 12 7.38 -8.60 -16.69
CA LEU A 12 6.10 -7.94 -16.47
C LEU A 12 5.24 -8.68 -15.45
N ARG A 13 5.39 -10.01 -15.36
CA ARG A 13 4.74 -10.86 -14.36
C ARG A 13 5.20 -10.49 -12.95
N GLU A 14 6.50 -10.46 -12.70
CA GLU A 14 7.07 -10.07 -11.40
C GLU A 14 6.67 -8.65 -10.98
N LYS A 15 6.50 -7.73 -11.93
CA LYS A 15 6.03 -6.36 -11.66
C LYS A 15 4.53 -6.28 -11.37
N ALA A 16 3.74 -7.19 -11.95
CA ALA A 16 2.28 -7.19 -11.86
C ALA A 16 1.76 -8.09 -10.73
N GLU A 17 2.57 -9.04 -10.24
CA GLU A 17 2.25 -9.92 -9.13
C GLU A 17 1.82 -9.10 -7.90
N GLY A 18 0.58 -9.36 -7.44
CA GLY A 18 -0.05 -8.64 -6.33
C GLY A 18 -0.67 -7.28 -6.66
N ARG A 19 -0.41 -6.68 -7.83
CA ARG A 19 -0.95 -5.36 -8.23
C ARG A 19 -2.16 -5.42 -9.16
N THR A 20 -2.39 -6.54 -9.85
CA THR A 20 -3.52 -6.70 -10.80
C THR A 20 -4.87 -6.49 -10.13
N LEU A 21 -5.12 -7.11 -8.98
CA LEU A 21 -6.39 -6.97 -8.24
C LEU A 21 -6.64 -5.55 -7.74
N CYS A 22 -5.58 -4.83 -7.35
CA CYS A 22 -5.71 -3.44 -6.91
C CYS A 22 -6.10 -2.50 -8.05
N LYS A 23 -5.62 -2.76 -9.29
CA LYS A 23 -6.01 -1.96 -10.46
C LYS A 23 -7.50 -2.07 -10.78
N SER A 24 -8.13 -3.19 -10.45
CA SER A 24 -9.57 -3.42 -10.61
C SER A 24 -10.42 -2.93 -9.43
N GLY A 25 -9.82 -2.29 -8.41
CA GLY A 25 -10.52 -1.78 -7.23
C GLY A 25 -10.61 -2.76 -6.05
N PHE A 26 -10.05 -3.97 -6.16
CA PHE A 26 -10.04 -4.97 -5.07
C PHE A 26 -8.82 -4.77 -4.15
N HIS A 27 -8.89 -3.70 -3.37
CA HIS A 27 -7.85 -3.37 -2.38
C HIS A 27 -8.03 -4.15 -1.09
N LYS A 28 -6.93 -4.73 -0.60
CA LYS A 28 -6.85 -5.26 0.76
C LYS A 28 -6.46 -4.14 1.72
N TRP A 29 -7.46 -3.47 2.29
CA TRP A 29 -7.27 -2.36 3.22
C TRP A 29 -6.81 -2.86 4.60
N LYS A 30 -5.77 -2.23 5.13
CA LYS A 30 -5.30 -2.41 6.50
C LYS A 30 -5.36 -1.09 7.23
N ILE A 31 -5.84 -1.11 8.47
CA ILE A 31 -5.90 0.08 9.31
C ILE A 31 -4.49 0.40 9.77
N VAL A 32 -4.04 1.61 9.48
CA VAL A 32 -2.76 2.16 9.96
C VAL A 32 -3.05 2.94 11.22
N THR A 33 -2.63 2.40 12.37
CA THR A 33 -2.84 3.00 13.69
C THR A 33 -1.80 4.07 14.04
N GLU A 34 -0.78 4.26 13.19
CA GLU A 34 0.31 5.23 13.40
C GLU A 34 -0.16 6.68 13.28
N ARG A 35 -1.16 6.97 12.43
CA ARG A 35 -1.70 8.31 12.21
C ARG A 35 -3.19 8.35 12.49
N LYS A 36 -3.53 8.57 13.77
CA LYS A 36 -4.92 8.71 14.25
C LYS A 36 -5.44 10.14 14.22
N PHE A 37 -4.59 11.15 14.04
CA PHE A 37 -4.96 12.57 14.14
C PHE A 37 -4.49 13.35 12.92
N ASP A 38 -5.42 14.01 12.23
CA ASP A 38 -5.11 14.87 11.09
C ASP A 38 -4.89 16.30 11.58
N VAL A 39 -3.63 16.77 11.52
CA VAL A 39 -3.21 18.08 12.05
C VAL A 39 -3.88 19.24 11.31
N LYS A 40 -4.19 19.07 10.01
CA LYS A 40 -4.85 20.11 9.21
C LYS A 40 -6.32 20.25 9.56
N SER A 41 -7.00 19.14 9.82
CA SER A 41 -8.44 19.11 10.09
C SER A 41 -8.78 19.20 11.58
N GLY A 42 -7.79 19.00 12.47
CA GLY A 42 -7.97 18.99 13.92
C GLY A 42 -8.84 17.85 14.44
N LYS A 43 -8.96 16.76 13.67
CA LYS A 43 -9.87 15.63 13.95
C LYS A 43 -9.14 14.31 13.98
N LEU A 44 -9.70 13.36 14.73
CA LEU A 44 -9.27 11.98 14.67
C LEU A 44 -9.71 11.35 13.34
N VAL A 45 -8.75 10.74 12.64
CA VAL A 45 -8.96 10.09 11.35
C VAL A 45 -8.48 8.66 11.40
N THR A 46 -9.18 7.79 10.67
CA THR A 46 -8.72 6.42 10.45
C THR A 46 -8.09 6.33 9.07
N GLN A 47 -6.77 6.14 9.02
CA GLN A 47 -6.07 5.89 7.77
C GLN A 47 -6.06 4.39 7.44
N LEU A 48 -6.48 4.06 6.23
CA LEU A 48 -6.45 2.73 5.64
C LEU A 48 -5.33 2.72 4.60
N ARG A 49 -4.45 1.72 4.63
CA ARG A 49 -3.41 1.50 3.63
C ARG A 49 -3.59 0.13 3.00
N CYS A 50 -3.52 0.07 1.68
CA CYS A 50 -3.58 -1.20 0.99
C CYS A 50 -2.25 -1.95 1.16
N GLU A 51 -2.30 -3.20 1.64
CA GLU A 51 -1.08 -4.02 1.82
C GLU A 51 -0.41 -4.39 0.49
N ARG A 52 -1.15 -4.36 -0.61
CA ARG A 52 -0.69 -4.80 -1.94
C ARG A 52 -0.07 -3.66 -2.74
N CYS A 53 -0.80 -2.56 -2.92
CA CYS A 53 -0.35 -1.42 -3.74
C CYS A 53 0.19 -0.25 -2.91
N GLY A 54 -0.03 -0.22 -1.60
CA GLY A 54 0.39 0.88 -0.73
C GLY A 54 -0.51 2.12 -0.80
N GLU A 55 -1.57 2.11 -1.60
CA GLU A 55 -2.54 3.21 -1.67
C GLU A 55 -3.16 3.49 -0.31
N THR A 56 -3.38 4.76 0.02
CA THR A 56 -3.93 5.18 1.31
C THR A 56 -5.28 5.86 1.13
N LYS A 57 -6.25 5.47 1.97
CA LYS A 57 -7.54 6.13 2.10
C LYS A 57 -7.71 6.63 3.53
N THR A 58 -8.12 7.87 3.71
CA THR A 58 -8.41 8.43 5.02
C THR A 58 -9.92 8.51 5.19
N LYS A 59 -10.44 7.89 6.25
CA LYS A 59 -11.85 7.99 6.63
C LYS A 59 -11.97 8.88 7.87
N LEU A 60 -12.72 9.96 7.74
CA LEU A 60 -13.12 10.81 8.87
C LEU A 60 -14.13 10.04 9.72
N LEU A 61 -13.96 10.08 11.03
CA LEU A 61 -14.96 9.65 12.01
C LEU A 61 -15.91 10.80 12.34
#